data_AF-A0A7J6THA3-F1
#
_entry.id   AF-A0A7J6THA3-F1
#
_cell.length_a   1.000
_cell.length_b   1.000
_cell.length_c   1.000
_cell.angle_alpha   90.00
_cell.angle_beta   90.00
_cell.angle_gamma   90.00
#
_symmetry.space_group_name_H-M   'P 1'
#
loop_
_entity.id
_entity.type
_entity.pdbx_description
1 polymer ?
#
loop_
_entity_poly.entity_id
_entity_poly.type
_entity_poly.pdbx_seq_one_letter_code
_entity_poly.pdbx_strand_id
1 'polypeptide(L)'
;AEIKRHLMSLYVNPRVRVLLRESPRESKEPAAGDIFRVNTQFESRVRNLKVPLIALTSSSNNRDGPAGSSSSGNGGSAIPQAVEEDRKHIVEAVLVRIMKSRKQMDHNSLVVEATKQLSQRFQPTPQLIKQRIEHLIEREFLERCPHDHKTYNYLA
;
A
#
# COMPACT_ATOMS: atom_id res chain seq x y z
N ALA A 1 3.72 23.06 -5.07
CA ALA A 1 2.75 22.04 -5.56
C ALA A 1 2.20 21.19 -4.41
N GLU A 2 3.05 20.66 -3.53
CA GLU A 2 2.65 19.77 -2.44
C GLU A 2 1.67 20.40 -1.43
N ILE A 3 1.88 21.65 -1.02
CA ILE A 3 0.98 22.34 -0.09
C ILE A 3 -0.44 22.48 -0.66
N LYS A 4 -0.56 22.76 -1.96
CA LYS A 4 -1.86 22.87 -2.64
C LYS A 4 -2.62 21.55 -2.58
N ARG A 5 -1.92 20.44 -2.83
CA ARG A 5 -2.46 19.07 -2.73
C ARG A 5 -3.01 18.76 -1.34
N HIS A 6 -2.22 19.05 -0.32
CA HIS A 6 -2.62 18.81 1.08
C HIS A 6 -3.83 19.66 1.46
N LEU A 7 -3.83 20.96 1.13
CA LEU A 7 -4.96 21.85 1.37
C LEU A 7 -6.23 21.34 0.68
N MET A 8 -6.16 21.03 -0.62
CA MET A 8 -7.32 20.51 -1.37
C MET A 8 -7.93 19.27 -0.71
N SER A 9 -7.08 18.37 -0.19
CA SER A 9 -7.54 17.15 0.48
C SER A 9 -8.37 17.42 1.74
N LEU A 10 -8.15 18.58 2.39
CA LEU A 10 -8.82 18.99 3.63
C LEU A 10 -10.09 19.84 3.44
N TYR A 11 -10.26 20.54 2.31
CA TYR A 11 -11.47 21.36 2.06
C TYR A 11 -12.36 20.90 0.90
N VAL A 12 -11.85 20.10 -0.05
CA VAL A 12 -12.63 19.65 -1.23
C VAL A 12 -13.40 18.36 -0.93
N ASN A 13 -12.84 17.45 -0.12
CA ASN A 13 -13.44 16.15 0.11
C ASN A 13 -14.56 16.23 1.17
N PRO A 14 -15.84 15.98 0.82
CA PRO A 14 -16.96 16.16 1.74
C PRO A 14 -16.92 15.21 2.95
N ARG A 15 -16.26 14.05 2.83
CA ARG A 15 -16.15 13.09 3.93
C ARG A 15 -15.16 13.52 5.02
N VAL A 16 -14.24 14.43 4.69
CA VAL A 16 -13.15 14.87 5.56
C VAL A 16 -12.95 16.38 5.49
N ARG A 17 -14.04 17.13 5.27
CA ARG A 17 -14.04 18.57 5.03
C ARG A 17 -13.81 19.34 6.34
N VAL A 18 -12.57 19.30 6.83
CA VAL A 18 -12.15 19.95 8.07
C VAL A 18 -11.78 21.42 7.86
N LEU A 19 -11.55 21.84 6.61
CA LEU A 19 -11.30 23.24 6.26
C LEU A 19 -12.42 23.80 5.36
N LEU A 20 -12.73 25.08 5.56
CA LEU A 20 -13.55 25.89 4.66
C LEU A 20 -12.68 26.96 4.02
N ARG A 21 -12.87 27.19 2.72
CA ARG A 21 -12.26 28.31 2.01
C ARG A 21 -13.23 29.49 2.04
N GLU A 22 -12.74 30.66 2.45
CA GLU A 22 -13.56 31.87 2.52
C GLU A 22 -13.62 32.62 1.19
N SER A 23 -12.57 32.49 0.38
CA SER A 23 -12.49 33.17 -0.91
C SER A 23 -13.56 32.62 -1.88
N PRO A 24 -14.43 33.47 -2.44
CA PRO A 24 -15.41 33.07 -3.44
C PRO A 24 -14.70 32.92 -4.79
N ARG A 25 -14.05 31.77 -5.00
CA ARG A 25 -13.46 31.40 -6.29
C ARG A 25 -14.07 30.11 -6.78
N GLU A 26 -14.46 30.08 -8.06
CA GLU A 26 -15.03 28.89 -8.73
C GLU A 26 -14.00 27.76 -8.87
N SER A 27 -12.71 28.11 -8.99
CA SER A 27 -11.65 27.10 -9.09
C SER A 27 -11.48 26.35 -7.78
N LYS A 28 -11.47 25.01 -7.87
CA LYS A 28 -11.17 24.13 -6.73
C LYS A 28 -9.70 24.18 -6.33
N GLU A 29 -8.82 24.83 -7.08
CA GLU A 29 -7.40 24.96 -6.73
C GLU A 29 -7.13 26.17 -5.82
N PRO A 30 -6.24 26.01 -4.83
CA PRO A 30 -5.84 27.10 -3.96
C PRO A 30 -4.75 27.97 -4.63
N ALA A 31 -4.90 29.27 -4.48
CA ALA A 31 -3.99 30.30 -4.98
C ALA A 31 -3.37 31.08 -3.81
N ALA A 32 -2.31 31.83 -4.12
CA ALA A 32 -1.66 32.69 -3.14
C ALA A 32 -2.66 33.74 -2.63
N GLY A 33 -2.80 33.85 -1.31
CA GLY A 33 -3.72 34.77 -0.65
C GLY A 33 -5.10 34.20 -0.31
N ASP A 34 -5.39 32.92 -0.61
CA ASP A 34 -6.62 32.29 -0.13
C ASP A 34 -6.60 32.12 1.40
N ILE A 35 -7.72 32.46 2.03
CA ILE A 35 -7.91 32.31 3.48
C ILE A 35 -8.74 31.06 3.75
N PHE A 36 -8.25 30.24 4.67
CA PHE A 36 -8.92 29.03 5.12
C PHE A 36 -9.26 29.14 6.60
N ARG A 37 -10.44 28.68 6.98
CA ARG A 37 -10.87 28.53 8.37
C ARG A 37 -11.17 27.08 8.69
N VAL A 38 -11.07 26.72 9.96
CA VAL A 38 -11.49 25.40 10.44
C VAL A 38 -13.01 25.27 10.32
N ASN A 39 -13.47 24.14 9.79
CA ASN A 39 -14.89 23.80 9.72
C ASN A 39 -15.37 23.29 11.09
N THR A 40 -15.88 24.17 11.93
CA THR A 40 -16.40 23.80 13.27
C THR A 40 -17.71 23.00 13.23
N GLN A 41 -18.37 22.93 12.07
CA GLN A 41 -19.58 22.14 11.84
C GLN A 41 -19.27 20.74 11.30
N PHE A 42 -17.99 20.40 11.13
CA PHE A 42 -17.60 19.07 10.66
C PHE A 42 -17.86 18.03 11.75
N GLU A 43 -18.65 17.01 11.41
CA GLU A 43 -18.87 15.84 12.25
C GLU A 43 -18.43 14.56 11.52
N SER A 44 -17.81 13.65 12.27
CA SER A 44 -17.37 12.35 11.78
C SER A 44 -17.96 11.23 12.61
N ARG A 45 -18.40 10.17 11.94
CA ARG A 45 -18.87 8.92 12.59
C ARG A 45 -17.73 8.10 13.20
N VAL A 46 -16.47 8.41 12.87
CA VAL A 46 -15.28 7.71 13.36
C VAL A 46 -14.31 8.68 14.01
N ARG A 47 -13.68 8.24 15.11
CA ARG A 47 -12.66 9.02 15.84
C ARG A 47 -11.36 9.17 15.05
N ASN A 48 -10.97 8.12 14.32
CA ASN A 48 -9.75 8.10 13.51
C ASN A 48 -10.11 8.32 12.04
N LEU A 49 -9.89 9.54 11.55
CA LEU A 49 -10.20 9.93 10.19
C LEU A 49 -8.97 9.77 9.30
N LYS A 50 -9.04 8.92 8.28
CA LYS A 50 -8.00 8.83 7.25
C LYS A 50 -8.32 9.83 6.14
N VAL A 51 -7.48 10.85 5.99
CA VAL A 51 -7.60 11.84 4.91
C VAL A 51 -6.84 11.32 3.68
N PRO A 52 -7.54 10.93 2.60
CA PRO A 52 -6.86 10.55 1.36
C PRO A 52 -6.28 11.79 0.70
N LEU A 53 -5.00 11.73 0.30
CA LEU A 53 -4.40 12.78 -0.51
C LEU A 53 -4.99 12.76 -1.92
N ILE A 54 -5.44 13.90 -2.41
CA ILE A 54 -5.91 14.06 -3.78
C ILE A 54 -4.72 13.92 -4.72
N ALA A 55 -4.83 13.05 -5.73
CA ALA A 55 -3.88 13.01 -6.82
C ALA A 55 -4.04 14.28 -7.66
N LEU A 56 -3.00 15.10 -7.75
CA LEU A 56 -2.94 16.14 -8.76
C LEU A 56 -2.74 15.40 -10.09
N THR A 57 -3.76 15.38 -10.94
CA THR A 57 -3.55 15.05 -12.35
C THR A 57 -2.69 16.18 -12.89
N SER A 58 -1.38 15.97 -12.93
CA SER A 58 -0.50 16.82 -13.68
C SER A 58 -1.04 16.82 -15.11
N SER A 59 -1.65 17.92 -15.55
CA SER A 59 -1.88 18.17 -16.97
C SER A 59 -0.54 18.43 -17.67
N SER A 60 0.38 17.47 -17.57
CA SER A 60 1.55 17.39 -18.43
C SER A 60 1.17 16.49 -19.59
N ASN A 61 0.68 17.13 -20.66
CA ASN A 61 0.88 16.61 -22.01
C ASN A 61 2.38 16.30 -22.20
N ASN A 62 2.65 15.25 -22.97
CA ASN A 62 3.93 14.64 -23.34
C ASN A 62 4.59 13.69 -22.32
N ARG A 63 4.45 12.39 -22.61
CA ARG A 63 5.57 11.56 -23.10
C ARG A 63 5.07 10.25 -23.70
N ASP A 64 5.39 10.06 -24.98
CA ASP A 64 5.43 8.78 -25.69
C ASP A 64 6.17 7.69 -24.89
N GLY A 65 5.56 6.51 -24.78
CA GLY A 65 6.14 5.29 -24.20
C GLY A 65 5.05 4.25 -23.90
N PRO A 66 5.17 2.99 -24.38
CA PRO A 66 4.00 2.14 -24.58
C PRO A 66 3.48 1.48 -23.31
N ALA A 67 2.16 1.36 -23.30
CA ALA A 67 1.29 0.53 -22.49
C ALA A 67 1.93 -0.73 -21.88
N GLY A 68 1.99 -0.76 -20.54
CA GLY A 68 2.04 -1.96 -19.71
C GLY A 68 0.88 -1.93 -18.73
N SER A 69 -0.30 -2.31 -19.22
CA SER A 69 -1.55 -2.35 -18.47
C SER A 69 -1.49 -3.40 -17.34
N SER A 70 -1.72 -2.97 -16.10
CA SER A 70 -2.48 -3.76 -15.13
C SER A 70 -3.13 -2.83 -14.11
N SER A 71 -4.12 -2.08 -14.60
CA SER A 71 -5.23 -1.65 -13.77
C SER A 71 -5.97 -2.90 -13.27
N SER A 72 -5.74 -3.28 -12.01
CA SER A 72 -6.70 -4.08 -11.26
C SER A 72 -6.77 -3.52 -9.84
N GLY A 73 -7.98 -3.08 -9.48
CA GLY A 73 -8.20 -2.04 -8.50
C GLY A 73 -7.88 -2.42 -7.05
N ASN A 74 -7.42 -1.43 -6.30
CA ASN A 74 -8.07 -1.09 -5.04
C ASN A 74 -7.73 0.34 -4.61
N GLY A 75 -8.76 1.17 -4.43
CA GLY A 75 -8.66 2.58 -4.04
C GLY A 75 -8.30 2.78 -2.57
N GLY A 76 -7.10 2.37 -2.16
CA GLY A 76 -6.60 2.58 -0.80
C GLY A 76 -5.19 3.13 -0.82
N SER A 77 -5.04 4.47 -0.76
CA SER A 77 -3.77 5.19 -0.55
C SER A 77 -2.59 4.57 -1.32
N ALA A 78 -2.37 4.98 -2.58
CA ALA A 78 -1.24 4.50 -3.37
C ALA A 78 0.05 4.60 -2.55
N ILE A 79 0.47 3.45 -1.99
CA ILE A 79 1.71 3.32 -1.26
C ILE A 79 2.79 3.59 -2.31
N PRO A 80 3.77 4.48 -2.03
CA PRO A 80 4.83 4.73 -2.99
C PRO A 80 5.43 3.40 -3.47
N GLN A 81 5.63 3.22 -4.77
CA GLN A 81 6.09 1.93 -5.32
C GLN A 81 7.35 1.41 -4.61
N ALA A 82 8.27 2.31 -4.22
CA ALA A 82 9.44 1.96 -3.42
C ALA A 82 9.10 1.24 -2.10
N VAL A 83 8.05 1.68 -1.40
CA VAL A 83 7.60 1.06 -0.15
C VAL A 83 6.94 -0.30 -0.39
N GLU A 84 6.29 -0.49 -1.55
CA GLU A 84 5.75 -1.80 -1.92
C GLU A 84 6.87 -2.79 -2.25
N GLU A 85 7.92 -2.35 -2.94
CA GLU A 85 9.12 -3.16 -3.16
C GLU A 85 9.80 -3.52 -1.84
N ASP A 86 10.00 -2.56 -0.93
CA ASP A 86 10.58 -2.83 0.40
C ASP A 86 9.77 -3.89 1.16
N ARG A 87 8.43 -3.82 1.09
CA ARG A 87 7.57 -4.82 1.72
C ARG A 87 7.80 -6.21 1.15
N LYS A 88 7.94 -6.36 -0.17
CA LYS A 88 8.26 -7.66 -0.81
C LYS A 88 9.56 -8.25 -0.26
N HIS A 89 10.61 -7.43 -0.17
CA HIS A 89 11.91 -7.87 0.37
C HIS A 89 11.80 -8.29 1.83
N ILE A 90 11.05 -7.55 2.65
CA ILE A 90 10.83 -7.90 4.06
C ILE A 90 10.07 -9.23 4.18
N VAL A 91 9.04 -9.48 3.36
CA VAL A 91 8.32 -10.76 3.34
C VAL A 91 9.27 -11.91 3.00
N GLU A 92 10.07 -11.78 1.93
CA GLU A 92 11.04 -12.80 1.52
C GLU A 92 12.06 -13.10 2.63
N ALA A 93 12.60 -12.06 3.28
CA ALA A 93 13.53 -12.21 4.39
C ALA A 93 12.93 -12.96 5.60
N VAL A 94 11.65 -12.71 5.91
CA VAL A 94 10.94 -13.41 6.98
C VAL A 94 10.70 -14.88 6.61
N LEU A 95 10.25 -15.15 5.38
CA LEU A 95 10.04 -16.52 4.90
C LEU A 95 11.32 -17.35 4.94
N VAL A 96 12.43 -16.81 4.44
CA VAL A 96 13.75 -17.47 4.48
C VAL A 96 14.20 -17.71 5.93
N ARG A 97 14.03 -16.73 6.83
CA ARG A 97 14.38 -16.91 8.25
C ARG A 97 13.61 -18.06 8.91
N ILE A 98 12.30 -18.14 8.66
CA ILE A 98 11.45 -19.21 9.19
C ILE A 98 11.90 -20.56 8.63
N MET A 99 11.97 -20.69 7.30
CA MET A 99 12.33 -21.94 6.63
C MET A 99 13.75 -22.41 6.93
N LYS A 100 14.71 -21.48 7.08
CA LYS A 100 16.10 -21.82 7.44
C LYS A 100 16.21 -22.52 8.80
N SER A 101 15.37 -22.13 9.76
CA SER A 101 15.37 -22.73 11.10
C SER A 101 14.58 -24.04 11.19
N ARG A 102 13.47 -24.15 10.43
CA ARG A 102 12.56 -25.30 10.51
C ARG A 102 12.88 -26.40 9.50
N LYS A 103 13.58 -26.07 8.41
CA LYS A 103 13.95 -26.92 7.26
C LYS A 103 12.78 -27.44 6.43
N GLN A 104 11.66 -27.76 7.06
CA GLN A 104 10.43 -28.22 6.40
C GLN A 104 9.21 -27.62 7.09
N MET A 105 8.21 -27.19 6.32
CA MET A 105 6.97 -26.62 6.87
C MET A 105 5.80 -26.72 5.90
N ASP A 106 4.59 -26.95 6.43
CA ASP A 106 3.37 -26.87 5.63
C ASP A 106 3.00 -25.41 5.29
N HIS A 107 2.27 -25.25 4.19
CA HIS A 107 1.90 -23.95 3.64
C HIS A 107 1.10 -23.09 4.63
N ASN A 108 0.16 -23.69 5.35
CA ASN A 108 -0.71 -22.92 6.25
C ASN A 108 0.09 -22.40 7.45
N SER A 109 0.91 -23.25 8.07
CA SER A 109 1.81 -22.87 9.15
C SER A 109 2.78 -21.78 8.72
N LEU A 110 3.37 -21.88 7.53
CA LEU A 110 4.28 -20.87 7.00
C LEU A 110 3.59 -19.51 6.80
N VAL A 111 2.38 -19.50 6.22
CA VAL A 111 1.59 -18.27 6.03
C VAL A 111 1.21 -17.64 7.37
N VAL A 112 0.76 -18.44 8.33
CA VAL A 112 0.37 -17.96 9.67
C VAL A 112 1.56 -17.38 10.41
N GLU A 113 2.71 -18.08 10.42
CA GLU A 113 3.89 -17.64 11.13
C GLU A 113 4.53 -16.40 10.47
N ALA A 114 4.57 -16.34 9.13
CA ALA A 114 5.01 -15.16 8.41
C ALA A 114 4.11 -13.94 8.69
N THR A 115 2.78 -14.13 8.65
CA THR A 115 1.82 -13.06 8.96
C THR A 115 2.00 -12.55 10.39
N LYS A 116 2.19 -13.45 11.35
CA LYS A 116 2.45 -13.10 12.75
C LYS A 116 3.71 -12.24 12.89
N GLN A 117 4.83 -12.62 12.26
CA GLN A 117 6.07 -11.84 12.34
C GLN A 117 5.97 -10.49 11.61
N LEU A 118 5.28 -10.44 10.47
CA LEU A 118 5.12 -9.22 9.67
C LEU A 118 4.16 -8.21 10.30
N SER A 119 3.19 -8.66 11.10
CA SER A 119 2.13 -7.84 11.72
C SER A 119 2.64 -6.64 12.52
N GLN A 120 3.87 -6.70 13.05
CA GLN A 120 4.52 -5.60 13.76
C GLN A 120 4.88 -4.41 12.85
N ARG A 121 5.00 -4.63 11.54
CA ARG A 121 5.40 -3.61 10.55
C ARG A 121 4.26 -3.26 9.61
N PHE A 122 3.54 -4.27 9.10
CA PHE A 122 2.40 -4.11 8.22
C PHE A 122 1.54 -5.37 8.22
N GLN A 123 0.32 -5.26 7.67
CA GLN A 123 -0.57 -6.41 7.50
C GLN A 123 -0.45 -6.93 6.06
N PRO A 124 0.36 -7.96 5.79
CA PRO A 124 0.49 -8.53 4.45
C PRO A 124 -0.81 -9.21 4.03
N THR A 125 -1.15 -9.12 2.75
CA THR A 125 -2.23 -9.94 2.20
C THR A 125 -1.75 -11.38 2.02
N PRO A 126 -2.61 -12.39 2.20
CA PRO A 126 -2.24 -13.79 1.92
C PRO A 126 -1.73 -13.99 0.48
N GLN A 127 -2.27 -13.23 -0.49
CA GLN A 127 -1.82 -13.25 -1.88
C GLN A 127 -0.36 -12.81 -2.03
N LEU A 128 0.06 -11.76 -1.32
CA LEU A 128 1.45 -11.29 -1.35
C LEU A 128 2.40 -12.38 -0.84
N ILE A 129 2.08 -13.03 0.29
CA ILE A 129 2.91 -14.11 0.85
C ILE A 129 3.01 -15.27 -0.14
N LYS A 130 1.89 -15.70 -0.75
CA LYS A 130 1.90 -16.76 -1.76
C LYS A 130 2.81 -16.43 -2.94
N GLN A 131 2.67 -15.23 -3.52
CA GLN A 131 3.54 -14.80 -4.63
C GLN A 131 5.02 -14.80 -4.25
N ARG A 132 5.35 -14.42 -3.01
CA ARG A 132 6.74 -14.44 -2.53
C ARG A 132 7.26 -15.87 -2.30
N ILE A 133 6.41 -16.81 -1.89
CA ILE A 133 6.80 -18.22 -1.81
C ILE A 133 7.15 -18.78 -3.19
N GLU A 134 6.32 -18.52 -4.21
CA GLU A 134 6.64 -18.97 -5.58
C GLU A 134 7.95 -18.37 -6.08
N HIS A 135 8.19 -17.08 -5.84
CA HIS A 135 9.45 -16.43 -6.21
C HIS A 135 10.67 -17.04 -5.48
N LEU A 136 10.52 -17.48 -4.24
CA LEU A 136 11.58 -18.19 -3.52
C LEU A 136 11.82 -19.61 -4.06
N ILE A 137 10.82 -20.25 -4.65
CA ILE A 137 10.97 -21.53 -5.35
C ILE A 137 11.70 -21.33 -6.67
N GLU A 138 11.32 -20.33 -7.46
CA GLU A 138 11.99 -19.96 -8.72
C GLU A 138 13.48 -19.64 -8.52
N ARG A 139 13.84 -19.11 -7.35
CA ARG A 139 15.21 -18.80 -6.95
C ARG A 139 15.92 -19.93 -6.19
N GLU A 140 15.32 -21.11 -6.16
CA GLU A 140 15.89 -22.33 -5.55
C GLU A 140 16.23 -22.19 -4.04
N PHE A 141 15.54 -21.29 -3.32
CA PHE A 141 15.61 -21.24 -1.86
C PHE A 141 14.68 -22.24 -1.20
N LEU A 142 13.56 -22.54 -1.86
CA LEU A 142 12.54 -23.48 -1.40
C LEU A 142 12.22 -24.46 -2.52
N GLU A 143 11.76 -25.65 -2.15
CA GLU A 143 11.12 -26.59 -3.08
C GLU A 143 9.82 -27.11 -2.47
N ARG A 144 8.93 -27.62 -3.31
CA ARG A 144 7.76 -28.37 -2.85
C ARG A 144 8.17 -29.80 -2.57
N CYS A 145 7.69 -30.37 -1.48
CA CYS A 145 7.95 -31.77 -1.17
C CYS A 145 7.34 -32.67 -2.27
N PRO A 146 8.09 -33.66 -2.80
CA PRO A 146 7.59 -34.55 -3.86
C PRO A 146 6.36 -35.38 -3.47
N HIS A 147 6.21 -35.65 -2.18
CA HIS A 147 5.14 -36.48 -1.64
C HIS A 147 3.92 -35.65 -1.17
N ASP A 148 4.11 -34.35 -0.92
CA ASP A 148 3.06 -33.43 -0.49
C ASP A 148 3.33 -32.00 -0.96
N HIS A 149 2.60 -31.56 -1.99
CA HIS A 149 2.71 -30.21 -2.54
C HIS A 149 2.30 -29.08 -1.58
N LYS A 150 1.67 -29.42 -0.43
CA LYS A 150 1.35 -28.45 0.63
C LYS A 150 2.51 -28.22 1.59
N THR A 151 3.61 -28.95 1.44
CA THR A 151 4.80 -28.83 2.27
C THR A 151 5.97 -28.32 1.47
N TYR A 152 6.76 -27.43 2.09
CA TYR A 152 7.96 -26.85 1.50
C TYR A 152 9.21 -27.33 2.23
N ASN A 153 10.30 -27.52 1.49
CA ASN A 153 11.64 -27.77 2.04
C ASN A 153 12.55 -26.57 1.76
N TYR A 154 13.52 -26.33 2.64
CA TYR A 154 14.55 -25.30 2.48
C TYR A 154 15.81 -25.87 1.83
N LEU A 155 16.33 -25.19 0.81
CA LEU A 155 17.45 -25.67 -0.02
C LEU A 155 18.80 -24.98 0.23
N ALA A 156 18.81 -23.79 0.85
CA ALA A 156 19.99 -22.93 0.97
C ALA A 156 20.70 -22.96 2.35
#